data_AF-A0A937A9T2-F1
#
_entry.id   AF-A0A937A9T2-F1
#
_cell.length_a   1.000
_cell.length_b   1.000
_cell.length_c   1.000
_cell.angle_alpha   90.00
_cell.angle_beta   90.00
_cell.angle_gamma   90.00
#
_symmetry.space_group_name_H-M   'P 1'
#
loop_
_entity.id
_entity.type
_entity.pdbx_description
1 polymer ?
#
loop_
_entity_poly.entity_id
_entity_poly.type
_entity_poly.pdbx_seq_one_letter_code
_entity_poly.pdbx_strand_id
1 'polypeptide(L)'
;MIKYKFLIGLLLIVSMASAQNFDQNKMNRDLEVARTVLNSLVNKSGVNWVSNDNKGRYIEGYGVILNMPPHNLIFGNFDFPVEDFDFHFDNEDFEFEFEDEFDNNAEIIIADGKRLEDEAERVQKEAEDIQKDAERLQRNAERQQELAQRQQELVARAQEIANKTVRVLRLDSMQIKSEEKRLAAMKTFLVDYAHLIGQLQPEEKILITDKSAHMVEFTNSFGVDALKNSRLSAEIAVKDVQALQSGKISREQALERIKINRNEKESKKVYKDLELFKSIIDRLYSRDLAETYYSYGNIEFEKLDGLGAMFFMNTVSSLKQSDGMWKIPTQDKGGLNQEARDELVKSLYPKFEQQLKENLVEYGRTVTSLNSDERIIFNAKITKCEGCGIPKNVELSIKASDLADFNSGKISKEQAISRIKVTQGEKQ
;
A
#
# COMPACT_ATOMS: atom_id res chain seq x y z
N MET A 1 -45.23 28.11 -43.11
CA MET A 1 -45.25 27.73 -41.69
C MET A 1 -45.57 26.25 -41.38
N ILE A 2 -45.92 25.41 -42.37
CA ILE A 2 -46.32 24.00 -42.11
C ILE A 2 -45.12 23.01 -42.16
N LYS A 3 -43.99 23.38 -42.79
CA LYS A 3 -42.84 22.49 -42.98
C LYS A 3 -41.93 22.29 -41.74
N TYR A 4 -42.05 23.11 -40.70
CA TYR A 4 -41.23 22.98 -39.48
C TYR A 4 -41.88 22.17 -38.34
N LYS A 5 -43.19 21.87 -38.44
CA LYS A 5 -43.88 21.05 -37.42
C LYS A 5 -43.54 19.57 -37.50
N PHE A 6 -43.11 19.08 -38.67
CA PHE A 6 -42.72 17.67 -38.85
C PHE A 6 -41.30 17.38 -38.35
N LEU A 7 -40.40 18.37 -38.37
CA LEU A 7 -39.02 18.19 -37.89
C LEU A 7 -38.93 18.14 -36.35
N ILE A 8 -39.87 18.78 -35.65
CA ILE A 8 -39.94 18.77 -34.17
C ILE A 8 -40.56 17.46 -33.65
N GLY A 9 -41.43 16.80 -34.43
CA GLY A 9 -42.01 15.51 -34.06
C GLY A 9 -41.04 14.32 -34.18
N LEU A 10 -40.07 14.37 -35.10
CA LEU A 10 -39.10 13.28 -35.30
C LEU A 10 -37.95 13.30 -34.28
N LEU A 11 -37.72 14.42 -33.59
CA LEU A 11 -36.65 14.58 -32.60
C LEU A 11 -37.03 14.13 -31.19
N LEU A 12 -38.30 13.75 -30.96
CA LEU A 12 -38.82 13.32 -29.65
C LEU A 12 -38.96 11.80 -29.48
N ILE A 13 -38.69 10.99 -30.52
CA ILE A 13 -38.89 9.53 -30.47
C ILE A 13 -37.57 8.77 -30.17
N VAL A 14 -36.41 9.44 -30.15
CA VAL A 14 -35.09 8.79 -29.95
C VAL A 14 -34.66 8.71 -28.48
N SER A 15 -35.40 9.31 -27.53
CA SER A 15 -34.99 9.36 -26.11
C SER A 15 -35.64 8.31 -25.21
N MET A 16 -36.40 7.34 -25.74
CA MET A 16 -36.73 6.11 -25.00
C MET A 16 -35.53 5.15 -25.01
N ALA A 17 -34.35 5.64 -24.63
CA ALA A 17 -33.28 4.78 -24.15
C ALA A 17 -33.90 3.99 -22.99
N SER A 18 -34.04 2.69 -23.20
CA SER A 18 -34.68 1.79 -22.26
C SER A 18 -33.89 1.86 -20.96
N ALA A 19 -34.42 2.60 -19.99
CA ALA A 19 -33.97 2.54 -18.62
C ALA A 19 -34.32 1.13 -18.13
N GLN A 20 -33.47 0.16 -18.44
CA GLN A 20 -33.54 -1.15 -17.83
C GLN A 20 -33.49 -0.90 -16.33
N ASN A 21 -34.54 -1.30 -15.62
CA ASN A 21 -34.58 -1.17 -14.18
C ASN A 21 -33.36 -1.89 -13.61
N PHE A 22 -32.39 -1.11 -13.14
CA PHE A 22 -31.15 -1.63 -12.59
C PHE A 22 -31.48 -2.40 -11.31
N ASP A 23 -31.24 -3.72 -11.31
CA ASP A 23 -31.48 -4.56 -10.14
C ASP A 23 -30.20 -4.66 -9.31
N GLN A 24 -30.17 -3.90 -8.21
CA GLN A 24 -29.05 -3.88 -7.27
C GLN A 24 -28.77 -5.26 -6.66
N ASN A 25 -29.81 -6.05 -6.38
CA ASN A 25 -29.64 -7.39 -5.78
C ASN A 25 -29.01 -8.35 -6.79
N LYS A 26 -29.46 -8.30 -8.05
CA LYS A 26 -28.80 -9.03 -9.14
C LYS A 26 -27.36 -8.57 -9.32
N MET A 27 -27.06 -7.27 -9.27
CA MET A 27 -25.69 -6.78 -9.42
C MET A 27 -24.80 -7.30 -8.30
N ASN A 28 -25.26 -7.24 -7.06
CA ASN A 28 -24.51 -7.75 -5.91
C ASN A 28 -24.21 -9.25 -6.07
N ARG A 29 -25.15 -10.03 -6.59
CA ARG A 29 -24.95 -11.45 -6.89
C ARG A 29 -23.93 -11.65 -8.03
N ASP A 30 -24.05 -10.90 -9.12
CA ASP A 30 -23.13 -10.98 -10.27
C ASP A 30 -21.70 -10.62 -9.83
N LEU A 31 -21.53 -9.60 -8.97
CA LEU A 31 -20.24 -9.21 -8.37
C LEU A 31 -19.66 -10.31 -7.47
N GLU A 32 -20.50 -11.00 -6.70
CA GLU A 32 -20.07 -12.09 -5.82
C GLU A 32 -19.63 -13.34 -6.61
N VAL A 33 -20.32 -13.64 -7.70
CA VAL A 33 -19.94 -14.70 -8.64
C VAL A 33 -18.62 -14.34 -9.33
N ALA A 34 -18.50 -13.11 -9.86
CA ALA A 34 -17.28 -12.59 -10.47
C ALA A 34 -16.09 -12.69 -9.51
N ARG A 35 -16.27 -12.30 -8.24
CA ARG A 35 -15.26 -12.41 -7.18
C ARG A 35 -14.81 -13.85 -6.97
N THR A 36 -15.75 -14.80 -6.90
CA THR A 36 -15.45 -16.22 -6.73
C THR A 36 -14.62 -16.76 -7.89
N VAL A 37 -15.00 -16.44 -9.13
CA VAL A 37 -14.25 -16.85 -10.33
C VAL A 37 -12.86 -16.23 -10.34
N LEU A 38 -12.73 -14.92 -10.09
CA LEU A 38 -11.44 -14.24 -10.04
C LEU A 38 -10.52 -14.84 -8.99
N ASN A 39 -11.03 -15.15 -7.80
CA ASN A 39 -10.27 -15.81 -6.74
C ASN A 39 -9.78 -17.20 -7.17
N SER A 40 -10.61 -17.98 -7.88
CA SER A 40 -10.23 -19.31 -8.36
C SER A 40 -9.09 -19.28 -9.40
N LEU A 41 -9.02 -18.21 -10.21
CA LEU A 41 -7.95 -18.03 -11.19
C LEU A 41 -6.59 -17.74 -10.53
N VAL A 42 -6.60 -17.13 -9.34
CA VAL A 42 -5.39 -16.76 -8.59
C VAL A 42 -4.95 -17.89 -7.65
N ASN A 43 -5.89 -18.47 -6.91
CA ASN A 43 -5.64 -19.45 -5.84
C ASN A 43 -5.90 -20.88 -6.32
N LYS A 44 -4.88 -21.53 -6.91
CA LYS A 44 -4.94 -22.95 -7.28
C LYS A 44 -4.93 -23.92 -6.08
N SER A 45 -4.62 -23.45 -4.87
CA SER A 45 -4.33 -24.29 -3.69
C SER A 45 -5.48 -24.48 -2.69
N GLY A 46 -6.73 -24.14 -3.05
CA GLY A 46 -7.92 -24.55 -2.29
C GLY A 46 -8.14 -23.89 -0.92
N VAL A 47 -7.22 -23.05 -0.43
CA VAL A 47 -7.40 -22.33 0.83
C VAL A 47 -8.13 -21.01 0.60
N ASN A 48 -9.43 -21.01 0.84
CA ASN A 48 -10.31 -19.85 0.72
C ASN A 48 -10.18 -18.90 1.92
N TRP A 49 -9.12 -18.09 1.96
CA TRP A 49 -9.08 -16.94 2.87
C TRP A 49 -9.92 -15.81 2.28
N VAL A 50 -11.19 -15.74 2.68
CA VAL A 50 -12.12 -14.67 2.31
C VAL A 50 -11.86 -13.47 3.22
N SER A 51 -10.98 -12.55 2.79
CA SER A 51 -10.99 -11.21 3.38
C SER A 51 -12.28 -10.49 2.95
N ASN A 52 -13.02 -9.95 3.93
CA ASN A 52 -14.28 -9.24 3.69
C ASN A 52 -14.11 -7.93 2.89
N ASP A 53 -12.89 -7.43 2.74
CA ASP A 53 -12.60 -6.14 2.11
C ASP A 53 -12.43 -6.22 0.57
N ASN A 54 -12.43 -7.42 -0.04
CA ASN A 54 -12.26 -7.61 -1.49
C ASN A 54 -13.58 -7.64 -2.27
N LYS A 55 -14.58 -6.87 -1.86
CA LYS A 55 -15.86 -6.84 -2.61
C LYS A 55 -15.69 -6.03 -3.90
N GLY A 56 -16.21 -6.58 -4.99
CA GLY A 56 -16.43 -5.80 -6.21
C GLY A 56 -17.44 -4.68 -5.94
N ARG A 57 -17.32 -3.58 -6.68
CA ARG A 57 -18.25 -2.45 -6.57
C ARG A 57 -18.69 -1.99 -7.95
N TYR A 58 -19.98 -1.75 -8.09
CA TYR A 58 -20.56 -1.07 -9.24
C TYR A 58 -20.60 0.45 -9.01
N ILE A 59 -20.22 1.21 -10.03
CA ILE A 59 -20.30 2.67 -10.06
C ILE A 59 -21.06 3.05 -11.34
N GLU A 60 -22.23 3.65 -11.16
CA GLU A 60 -23.10 4.02 -12.28
C GLU A 60 -22.40 4.94 -13.28
N GLY A 61 -22.44 4.52 -14.55
CA GLY A 61 -21.85 5.24 -15.68
C GLY A 61 -20.35 5.00 -15.87
N TYR A 62 -19.71 4.31 -14.93
CA TYR A 62 -18.32 3.88 -15.04
C TYR A 62 -18.22 2.37 -15.24
N GLY A 63 -19.00 1.59 -14.49
CA GLY A 63 -19.02 0.14 -14.53
C GLY A 63 -18.55 -0.50 -13.22
N VAL A 64 -17.78 -1.58 -13.30
CA VAL A 64 -17.40 -2.38 -12.12
C VAL A 64 -15.92 -2.28 -11.83
N ILE A 65 -15.59 -2.15 -10.54
CA ILE A 65 -14.25 -2.31 -10.00
C ILE A 65 -14.20 -3.59 -9.18
N LEU A 66 -13.34 -4.53 -9.57
CA LEU A 66 -13.01 -5.72 -8.80
C LEU A 66 -11.61 -5.56 -8.20
N ASN A 67 -11.43 -6.02 -6.97
CA ASN A 67 -10.10 -6.09 -6.35
C ASN A 67 -9.65 -7.55 -6.38
N MET A 68 -8.42 -7.78 -6.82
CA MET A 68 -7.78 -9.07 -6.68
C MET A 68 -7.57 -9.39 -5.20
N PRO A 69 -7.68 -10.67 -4.79
CA PRO A 69 -7.40 -11.05 -3.42
C PRO A 69 -5.95 -10.68 -3.07
N PRO A 70 -5.66 -10.22 -1.84
CA PRO A 70 -4.29 -9.94 -1.43
C PRO A 70 -3.47 -11.22 -1.58
N HIS A 71 -2.33 -11.11 -2.22
CA HIS A 71 -1.37 -12.20 -2.25
C HIS A 71 -0.67 -12.22 -0.90
N ASN A 72 -1.13 -13.08 0.01
CA ASN A 72 -0.33 -13.42 1.17
C ASN A 72 0.86 -14.20 0.62
N LEU A 73 2.03 -13.55 0.52
CA LEU A 73 3.28 -14.28 0.61
C LEU A 73 3.23 -14.91 2.00
N ILE A 74 2.80 -16.17 2.06
CA ILE A 74 2.74 -16.93 3.29
C ILE A 74 4.15 -16.86 3.86
N PHE A 75 4.29 -16.11 4.95
CA PHE A 75 5.37 -16.25 5.93
C PHE A 75 5.23 -17.61 6.63
N GLY A 76 5.13 -18.68 5.84
CA GLY A 76 5.59 -19.96 6.33
C GLY A 76 7.05 -19.71 6.55
N ASN A 77 7.53 -19.94 7.77
CA ASN A 77 8.93 -20.07 8.08
C ASN A 77 9.62 -20.69 6.87
N PHE A 78 10.26 -19.85 6.05
CA PHE A 78 11.23 -20.34 5.11
C PHE A 78 12.40 -20.69 6.02
N ASP A 79 12.32 -21.86 6.64
CA ASP A 79 13.46 -22.77 6.69
C ASP A 79 13.85 -22.97 5.22
N PHE A 80 14.52 -21.97 4.65
CA PHE A 80 15.51 -22.28 3.66
C PHE A 80 16.48 -23.18 4.43
N PRO A 81 16.66 -24.46 4.04
CA PRO A 81 17.88 -25.13 4.40
C PRO A 81 18.97 -24.19 3.88
N VAL A 82 19.63 -23.51 4.81
CA VAL A 82 20.96 -23.01 4.55
C VAL A 82 21.71 -24.31 4.32
N GLU A 83 21.93 -24.69 3.06
CA GLU A 83 22.99 -25.63 2.78
C GLU A 83 24.23 -24.95 3.34
N ASP A 84 24.67 -25.46 4.49
CA ASP A 84 25.88 -25.02 5.18
C ASP A 84 27.03 -25.10 4.19
N PHE A 85 27.39 -23.96 3.61
CA PHE A 85 28.67 -23.77 2.95
C PHE A 85 29.70 -23.64 4.08
N ASP A 86 30.14 -24.79 4.58
CA ASP A 86 31.23 -24.90 5.55
C ASP A 86 32.56 -24.64 4.83
N PHE A 87 33.10 -23.43 4.98
CA PHE A 87 34.47 -23.13 4.59
C PHE A 87 35.38 -23.44 5.78
N HIS A 88 35.98 -24.63 5.78
CA HIS A 88 37.08 -24.95 6.69
C HIS A 88 38.35 -24.18 6.28
N PHE A 89 38.89 -23.39 7.21
CA PHE A 89 40.25 -22.87 7.15
C PHE A 89 41.07 -23.63 8.19
N ASP A 90 42.01 -24.47 7.72
CA ASP A 90 43.01 -25.12 8.56
C ASP A 90 44.03 -24.07 9.03
N ASN A 91 44.12 -23.85 10.34
CA ASN A 91 45.25 -23.19 10.98
C ASN A 91 45.95 -24.24 11.86
N GLU A 92 47.15 -24.65 11.45
CA GLU A 92 48.03 -25.50 12.26
C GLU A 92 48.76 -24.63 13.31
N ASP A 93 48.63 -25.02 14.59
CA ASP A 93 49.30 -24.42 15.73
C ASP A 93 50.75 -24.95 15.88
N PHE A 94 51.68 -24.06 16.23
CA PHE A 94 53.09 -24.35 16.52
C PHE A 94 53.36 -24.01 18.00
N GLU A 95 53.63 -25.01 18.84
CA GLU A 95 54.03 -24.86 20.25
C GLU A 95 55.56 -24.91 20.40
N PHE A 96 56.11 -24.12 21.32
CA PHE A 96 57.50 -24.23 21.77
C PHE A 96 57.55 -24.09 23.32
N GLU A 97 58.05 -25.14 23.96
CA GLU A 97 58.31 -25.26 25.41
C GLU A 97 59.71 -24.73 25.75
N PHE A 98 59.87 -24.06 26.88
CA PHE A 98 61.14 -24.03 27.62
C PHE A 98 60.89 -23.93 29.13
N GLU A 99 61.47 -24.88 29.87
CA GLU A 99 61.63 -24.91 31.33
C GLU A 99 62.88 -24.13 31.75
N ASP A 100 62.87 -23.53 32.94
CA ASP A 100 64.08 -23.05 33.63
C ASP A 100 64.04 -23.43 35.11
N GLU A 101 65.15 -23.98 35.60
CA GLU A 101 65.41 -24.35 36.99
C GLU A 101 66.79 -23.85 37.46
N PHE A 102 66.82 -23.41 38.72
CA PHE A 102 67.92 -23.32 39.71
C PHE A 102 69.01 -22.21 39.75
N ASP A 103 68.95 -21.48 40.88
CA ASP A 103 69.93 -21.14 41.94
C ASP A 103 71.26 -20.37 41.72
N ASN A 104 71.33 -19.24 42.44
CA ASN A 104 72.38 -18.71 43.33
C ASN A 104 73.86 -19.12 43.15
N ASN A 105 74.77 -18.13 42.94
CA ASN A 105 75.67 -17.59 43.99
C ASN A 105 76.72 -16.55 43.51
N ALA A 106 76.93 -15.56 44.39
CA ALA A 106 78.19 -14.93 44.85
C ALA A 106 79.21 -14.21 43.90
N GLU A 107 79.25 -12.88 44.09
CA GLU A 107 80.40 -12.02 44.49
C GLU A 107 81.72 -11.89 43.68
N ILE A 108 82.00 -10.60 43.32
CA ILE A 108 83.25 -9.79 43.43
C ILE A 108 84.44 -10.32 42.55
N ILE A 109 85.27 -9.56 41.82
CA ILE A 109 86.07 -8.39 42.20
C ILE A 109 86.54 -7.58 40.97
N ILE A 110 86.19 -6.29 41.02
CA ILE A 110 86.87 -5.06 40.60
C ILE A 110 88.37 -5.17 40.23
N ALA A 111 88.71 -5.04 38.94
CA ALA A 111 89.95 -4.38 38.49
C ALA A 111 89.98 -4.07 36.97
N ASP A 112 88.83 -3.94 36.32
CA ASP A 112 88.77 -3.53 34.91
C ASP A 112 87.91 -2.27 34.74
N GLY A 113 87.78 -1.44 35.78
CA GLY A 113 86.80 -0.35 35.84
C GLY A 113 86.80 0.62 34.66
N LYS A 114 87.96 0.90 34.03
CA LYS A 114 88.00 1.75 32.83
C LYS A 114 87.72 1.01 31.52
N ARG A 115 88.14 -0.25 31.39
CA ARG A 115 87.77 -1.09 30.23
C ARG A 115 86.29 -1.45 30.29
N LEU A 116 85.78 -1.73 31.48
CA LEU A 116 84.36 -2.00 31.78
C LEU A 116 83.50 -0.77 31.59
N GLU A 117 84.00 0.46 31.80
CA GLU A 117 83.21 1.68 31.53
C GLU A 117 83.06 1.92 30.03
N ASP A 118 84.14 1.81 29.25
CA ASP A 118 84.08 1.89 27.77
C ASP A 118 83.30 0.71 27.15
N GLU A 119 83.44 -0.50 27.72
CA GLU A 119 82.71 -1.70 27.30
C GLU A 119 81.24 -1.63 27.73
N ALA A 120 80.94 -1.09 28.91
CA ALA A 120 79.57 -0.82 29.34
C ALA A 120 78.91 0.25 28.47
N GLU A 121 79.61 1.31 28.06
CA GLU A 121 79.05 2.32 27.15
C GLU A 121 78.78 1.71 25.76
N ARG A 122 79.69 0.87 25.25
CA ARG A 122 79.48 0.15 23.98
C ARG A 122 78.32 -0.83 24.05
N VAL A 123 78.24 -1.63 25.12
CA VAL A 123 77.16 -2.59 25.36
C VAL A 123 75.84 -1.86 25.58
N GLN A 124 75.84 -0.72 26.28
CA GLN A 124 74.64 0.10 26.45
C GLN A 124 74.15 0.66 25.12
N LYS A 125 75.05 1.16 24.27
CA LYS A 125 74.70 1.65 22.94
C LYS A 125 74.18 0.54 22.02
N GLU A 126 74.80 -0.63 22.06
CA GLU A 126 74.34 -1.81 21.32
C GLU A 126 72.98 -2.30 21.83
N ALA A 127 72.76 -2.31 23.15
CA ALA A 127 71.47 -2.61 23.75
C ALA A 127 70.39 -1.60 23.34
N GLU A 128 70.70 -0.30 23.26
CA GLU A 128 69.79 0.72 22.75
C GLU A 128 69.45 0.53 21.27
N ASP A 129 70.42 0.15 20.44
CA ASP A 129 70.20 -0.11 19.02
C ASP A 129 69.37 -1.39 18.80
N ILE A 130 69.65 -2.46 19.57
CA ILE A 130 68.82 -3.68 19.59
C ILE A 130 67.40 -3.37 20.05
N GLN A 131 67.23 -2.54 21.09
CA GLN A 131 65.91 -2.14 21.56
C GLN A 131 65.14 -1.36 20.49
N LYS A 132 65.79 -0.42 19.79
CA LYS A 132 65.17 0.33 18.68
C LYS A 132 64.75 -0.58 17.52
N ASP A 133 65.55 -1.59 17.20
CA ASP A 133 65.21 -2.55 16.14
C ASP A 133 64.10 -3.51 16.56
N ALA A 134 64.08 -3.96 17.82
CA ALA A 134 62.97 -4.71 18.38
C ALA A 134 61.66 -3.93 18.31
N GLU A 135 61.67 -2.64 18.67
CA GLU A 135 60.50 -1.77 18.52
C GLU A 135 60.07 -1.57 17.06
N ARG A 136 61.03 -1.49 16.12
CA ARG A 136 60.72 -1.40 14.68
C ARG A 136 60.04 -2.67 14.18
N LEU A 137 60.53 -3.83 14.59
CA LEU A 137 59.93 -5.12 14.25
C LEU A 137 58.53 -5.26 14.85
N GLN A 138 58.35 -4.88 16.11
CA GLN A 138 57.04 -4.88 16.77
C GLN A 138 56.04 -3.96 16.04
N ARG A 139 56.43 -2.72 15.72
CA ARG A 139 55.58 -1.79 14.95
C ARG A 139 55.24 -2.32 13.56
N ASN A 140 56.12 -3.06 12.92
CA ASN A 140 55.86 -3.68 11.62
C ASN A 140 54.89 -4.86 11.76
N ALA A 141 55.04 -5.69 12.79
CA ALA A 141 54.14 -6.79 13.09
C ALA A 141 52.72 -6.28 13.41
N GLU A 142 52.59 -5.24 14.22
CA GLU A 142 51.32 -4.58 14.54
C GLU A 142 50.65 -4.03 13.27
N ARG A 143 51.40 -3.36 12.38
CA ARG A 143 50.85 -2.90 11.09
C ARG A 143 50.40 -4.06 10.21
N GLN A 144 51.12 -5.18 10.19
CA GLN A 144 50.70 -6.36 9.42
C GLN A 144 49.41 -6.95 9.98
N GLN A 145 49.29 -7.04 11.31
CA GLN A 145 48.05 -7.48 11.96
C GLN A 145 46.87 -6.53 11.68
N GLU A 146 47.09 -5.21 11.76
CA GLU A 146 46.06 -4.22 11.43
C GLU A 146 45.60 -4.34 9.97
N LEU A 147 46.52 -4.52 9.02
CA LEU A 147 46.19 -4.72 7.61
C LEU A 147 45.41 -6.02 7.39
N ALA A 148 45.80 -7.11 8.07
CA ALA A 148 45.07 -8.37 8.00
C ALA A 148 43.64 -8.24 8.55
N GLN A 149 43.47 -7.57 9.69
CA GLN A 149 42.13 -7.30 10.27
C GLN A 149 41.28 -6.43 9.35
N ARG A 150 41.84 -5.35 8.78
CA ARG A 150 41.12 -4.51 7.81
C ARG A 150 40.74 -5.28 6.56
N GLN A 151 41.62 -6.16 6.07
CA GLN A 151 41.32 -6.99 4.90
C GLN A 151 40.19 -7.98 5.19
N GLN A 152 40.20 -8.62 6.37
CA GLN A 152 39.09 -9.49 6.81
C GLN A 152 37.77 -8.71 6.94
N GLU A 153 37.79 -7.50 7.52
CA GLU A 153 36.61 -6.66 7.62
C GLU A 153 36.05 -6.27 6.24
N LEU A 154 36.92 -5.92 5.29
CA LEU A 154 36.51 -5.60 3.92
C LEU A 154 35.90 -6.81 3.20
N VAL A 155 36.47 -8.01 3.39
CA VAL A 155 35.90 -9.25 2.83
C VAL A 155 34.54 -9.56 3.44
N ALA A 156 34.39 -9.44 4.76
CA ALA A 156 33.12 -9.66 5.45
C ALA A 156 32.05 -8.66 4.97
N ARG A 157 32.38 -7.36 4.85
CA ARG A 157 31.48 -6.35 4.29
C ARG A 157 31.11 -6.65 2.83
N ALA A 158 32.07 -7.07 2.01
CA ALA A 158 31.82 -7.42 0.61
C ALA A 158 30.88 -8.63 0.49
N GLN A 159 31.06 -9.65 1.33
CA GLN A 159 30.15 -10.80 1.41
C GLN A 159 28.75 -10.41 1.86
N GLU A 160 28.63 -9.52 2.85
CA GLU A 160 27.33 -9.00 3.30
C GLU A 160 26.60 -8.25 2.17
N ILE A 161 27.31 -7.39 1.44
CA ILE A 161 26.77 -6.68 0.28
C ILE A 161 26.35 -7.65 -0.84
N ALA A 162 27.18 -8.66 -1.13
CA ALA A 162 26.87 -9.67 -2.14
C ALA A 162 25.61 -10.47 -1.75
N ASN A 163 25.50 -10.92 -0.50
CA ASN A 163 24.33 -11.64 0.02
C ASN A 163 23.06 -10.77 -0.01
N LYS A 164 23.17 -9.48 0.34
CA LYS A 164 22.05 -8.52 0.21
C LYS A 164 21.62 -8.39 -1.25
N THR A 165 22.56 -8.24 -2.18
CA THR A 165 22.28 -8.08 -3.62
C THR A 165 21.59 -9.31 -4.21
N VAL A 166 22.08 -10.51 -3.90
CA VAL A 166 21.48 -11.78 -4.37
C VAL A 166 20.05 -11.95 -3.83
N ARG A 167 19.80 -11.59 -2.56
CA ARG A 167 18.44 -11.60 -1.98
C ARG A 167 17.50 -10.64 -2.70
N VAL A 168 17.94 -9.42 -2.99
CA VAL A 168 17.14 -8.42 -3.74
C VAL A 168 16.79 -8.94 -5.13
N LEU A 169 17.78 -9.43 -5.90
CA LEU A 169 17.54 -9.97 -7.26
C LEU A 169 16.57 -11.16 -7.26
N ARG A 170 16.65 -12.03 -6.25
CA ARG A 170 15.73 -13.17 -6.11
C ARG A 170 14.31 -12.72 -5.78
N LEU A 171 14.15 -11.73 -4.90
CA LEU A 171 12.85 -11.13 -4.56
C LEU A 171 12.21 -10.46 -5.79
N ASP A 172 13.00 -9.71 -6.57
CA ASP A 172 12.54 -9.08 -7.81
C ASP A 172 12.05 -10.12 -8.82
N SER A 173 12.80 -11.23 -9.01
CA SER A 173 12.39 -12.31 -9.93
C SER A 173 11.10 -13.00 -9.49
N MET A 174 10.92 -13.23 -8.19
CA MET A 174 9.68 -13.80 -7.65
C MET A 174 8.50 -12.84 -7.79
N GLN A 175 8.74 -11.54 -7.60
CA GLN A 175 7.74 -10.50 -7.79
C GLN A 175 7.27 -10.44 -9.24
N ILE A 176 8.19 -10.36 -10.21
CA ILE A 176 7.86 -10.34 -11.64
C ILE A 176 7.02 -11.56 -12.02
N LYS A 177 7.43 -12.77 -11.61
CA LYS A 177 6.67 -14.01 -11.88
C LYS A 177 5.28 -14.00 -11.26
N SER A 178 5.16 -13.45 -10.04
CA SER A 178 3.86 -13.31 -9.36
C SER A 178 2.96 -12.33 -10.10
N GLU A 179 3.47 -11.16 -10.46
CA GLU A 179 2.73 -10.13 -11.21
C GLU A 179 2.27 -10.64 -12.58
N GLU A 180 3.14 -11.36 -13.32
CA GLU A 180 2.78 -11.98 -14.60
C GLU A 180 1.63 -12.98 -14.46
N LYS A 181 1.69 -13.86 -13.45
CA LYS A 181 0.62 -14.82 -13.17
C LYS A 181 -0.69 -14.12 -12.83
N ARG A 182 -0.63 -13.04 -12.05
CA ARG A 182 -1.83 -12.27 -11.67
C ARG A 182 -2.40 -11.51 -12.85
N LEU A 183 -1.57 -10.89 -13.67
CA LEU A 183 -2.00 -10.27 -14.92
C LEU A 183 -2.64 -11.28 -15.86
N ALA A 184 -2.09 -12.49 -15.97
CA ALA A 184 -2.69 -13.55 -16.76
C ALA A 184 -4.08 -13.94 -16.23
N ALA A 185 -4.25 -14.02 -14.90
CA ALA A 185 -5.56 -14.25 -14.28
C ALA A 185 -6.55 -13.10 -14.56
N MET A 186 -6.10 -11.84 -14.48
CA MET A 186 -6.93 -10.68 -14.80
C MET A 186 -7.37 -10.70 -16.27
N LYS A 187 -6.44 -10.94 -17.20
CA LYS A 187 -6.75 -11.06 -18.64
C LYS A 187 -7.74 -12.19 -18.91
N THR A 188 -7.50 -13.36 -18.32
CA THR A 188 -8.40 -14.52 -18.43
C THR A 188 -9.79 -14.19 -17.91
N PHE A 189 -9.89 -13.54 -16.74
CA PHE A 189 -11.17 -13.09 -16.22
C PHE A 189 -11.89 -12.14 -17.18
N LEU A 190 -11.20 -11.07 -17.62
CA LEU A 190 -11.79 -10.03 -18.45
C LEU A 190 -12.30 -10.54 -19.79
N VAL A 191 -11.63 -11.53 -20.38
CA VAL A 191 -11.99 -12.09 -21.68
C VAL A 191 -13.01 -13.20 -21.53
N ASP A 192 -12.77 -14.15 -20.62
CA ASP A 192 -13.51 -15.41 -20.59
C ASP A 192 -14.71 -15.34 -19.61
N TYR A 193 -14.71 -14.43 -18.62
CA TYR A 193 -15.68 -14.41 -17.52
C TYR A 193 -16.35 -13.06 -17.24
N ALA A 194 -15.89 -11.96 -17.84
CA ALA A 194 -16.47 -10.63 -17.62
C ALA A 194 -17.97 -10.53 -17.93
N HIS A 195 -18.44 -11.34 -18.90
CA HIS A 195 -19.84 -11.40 -19.31
C HIS A 195 -20.80 -11.85 -18.18
N LEU A 196 -20.28 -12.43 -17.10
CA LEU A 196 -21.06 -12.78 -15.91
C LEU A 196 -21.68 -11.54 -15.24
N ILE A 197 -21.13 -10.35 -15.50
CA ILE A 197 -21.64 -9.07 -15.01
C ILE A 197 -22.62 -8.47 -16.03
N GLY A 198 -23.80 -9.08 -16.14
CA GLY A 198 -24.70 -8.87 -17.29
C GLY A 198 -25.54 -7.58 -17.30
N GLN A 199 -25.48 -6.73 -16.27
CA GLN A 199 -26.31 -5.50 -16.19
C GLN A 199 -25.57 -4.22 -16.64
N LEU A 200 -24.31 -4.34 -17.07
CA LEU A 200 -23.52 -3.18 -17.46
C LEU A 200 -23.90 -2.68 -18.85
N GLN A 201 -23.89 -1.35 -19.00
CA GLN A 201 -24.10 -0.69 -20.27
C GLN A 201 -22.86 -0.81 -21.17
N PRO A 202 -22.99 -0.78 -22.51
CA PRO A 202 -21.87 -0.92 -23.43
C PRO A 202 -20.73 0.10 -23.22
N GLU A 203 -21.06 1.29 -22.74
CA GLU A 203 -20.14 2.39 -22.46
C GLU A 203 -19.38 2.22 -21.14
N GLU A 204 -19.88 1.38 -20.23
CA GLU A 204 -19.24 1.07 -18.97
C GLU A 204 -18.04 0.13 -19.17
N LYS A 205 -17.18 0.03 -18.15
CA LYS A 205 -15.98 -0.82 -18.16
C LYS A 205 -15.88 -1.70 -16.92
N ILE A 206 -15.12 -2.77 -17.05
CA ILE A 206 -14.78 -3.67 -15.95
C ILE A 206 -13.29 -3.48 -15.67
N LEU A 207 -12.98 -2.92 -14.51
CA LEU A 207 -11.64 -2.70 -13.99
C LEU A 207 -11.33 -3.74 -12.94
N ILE A 208 -10.19 -4.41 -13.06
CA ILE A 208 -9.61 -5.24 -12.00
C ILE A 208 -8.37 -4.52 -11.48
N THR A 209 -8.28 -4.34 -10.16
CA THR A 209 -7.10 -3.78 -9.51
C THR A 209 -6.44 -4.82 -8.62
N ASP A 210 -5.12 -4.77 -8.55
CA ASP A 210 -4.32 -5.51 -7.60
C ASP A 210 -3.72 -4.54 -6.59
N LYS A 211 -4.25 -4.59 -5.36
CA LYS A 211 -3.82 -3.75 -4.25
C LYS A 211 -2.86 -4.47 -3.31
N SER A 212 -2.30 -5.62 -3.69
CA SER A 212 -1.31 -6.28 -2.83
C SER A 212 -0.11 -5.35 -2.67
N ALA A 213 -0.05 -4.64 -1.55
CA ALA A 213 1.18 -4.06 -1.06
C ALA A 213 2.16 -5.21 -0.88
N HIS A 214 3.30 -5.16 -1.55
CA HIS A 214 4.43 -6.00 -1.19
C HIS A 214 4.98 -5.49 0.15
N MET A 215 4.23 -5.69 1.24
CA MET A 215 4.77 -5.50 2.59
C MET A 215 5.75 -6.64 2.83
N VAL A 216 6.95 -6.46 2.31
CA VAL A 216 8.13 -6.99 2.98
C VAL A 216 8.45 -5.97 4.07
N GLU A 217 7.70 -6.05 5.17
CA GLU A 217 8.05 -5.38 6.42
C GLU A 217 9.24 -6.15 7.01
N PHE A 218 10.43 -6.01 6.40
CA PHE A 218 11.66 -6.35 7.11
C PHE A 218 11.75 -5.34 8.25
N THR A 219 11.37 -5.77 9.45
CA THR A 219 11.65 -5.07 10.70
C THR A 219 13.09 -4.59 10.70
N ASN A 220 13.28 -3.29 10.42
CA ASN A 220 14.35 -2.32 10.69
C ASN A 220 15.80 -2.77 11.05
N SER A 221 16.23 -4.00 10.80
CA SER A 221 17.57 -4.50 11.15
C SER A 221 18.50 -4.65 9.94
N PHE A 222 17.99 -4.67 8.71
CA PHE A 222 18.79 -4.99 7.51
C PHE A 222 18.90 -3.89 6.45
N GLY A 223 18.29 -2.72 6.66
CA GLY A 223 18.46 -1.55 5.77
C GLY A 223 18.01 -1.78 4.32
N VAL A 224 17.06 -2.70 4.09
CA VAL A 224 16.48 -2.91 2.76
C VAL A 224 15.35 -1.90 2.60
N ASP A 225 15.51 -0.96 1.66
CA ASP A 225 14.45 -0.03 1.28
C ASP A 225 13.15 -0.78 1.01
N ALA A 226 12.05 -0.27 1.56
CA ALA A 226 10.72 -0.84 1.40
C ALA A 226 10.45 -1.19 -0.07
N LEU A 227 10.26 -2.49 -0.35
CA LEU A 227 9.86 -2.96 -1.67
C LEU A 227 8.57 -2.22 -2.06
N LYS A 228 8.66 -1.49 -3.18
CA LYS A 228 7.64 -0.52 -3.59
C LYS A 228 6.31 -1.24 -3.86
N ASN A 229 5.21 -0.65 -3.43
CA ASN A 229 3.86 -1.11 -3.75
C ASN A 229 3.65 -1.03 -5.27
N SER A 230 3.72 -2.17 -5.98
CA SER A 230 3.27 -2.22 -7.37
C SER A 230 1.73 -2.22 -7.35
N ARG A 231 1.14 -1.32 -8.14
CA ARG A 231 -0.30 -1.32 -8.40
C ARG A 231 -0.49 -1.78 -9.83
N LEU A 232 -0.90 -3.03 -10.00
CA LEU A 232 -1.26 -3.60 -11.29
C LEU A 232 -2.78 -3.43 -11.48
N SER A 233 -3.20 -2.94 -12.64
CA SER A 233 -4.62 -2.91 -13.00
C SER A 233 -4.83 -3.25 -14.48
N ALA A 234 -6.01 -3.80 -14.78
CA ALA A 234 -6.43 -4.14 -16.13
C ALA A 234 -7.90 -3.76 -16.30
N GLU A 235 -8.23 -3.08 -17.40
CA GLU A 235 -9.62 -2.71 -17.73
C GLU A 235 -10.01 -3.06 -19.17
N ILE A 236 -11.29 -3.37 -19.36
CA ILE A 236 -11.90 -3.59 -20.68
C ILE A 236 -13.27 -2.93 -20.74
N ALA A 237 -13.65 -2.38 -21.89
CA ALA A 237 -14.99 -1.83 -22.09
C ALA A 237 -16.02 -2.96 -22.29
N VAL A 238 -17.23 -2.78 -21.78
CA VAL A 238 -18.30 -3.78 -21.85
C VAL A 238 -18.73 -4.04 -23.29
N LYS A 239 -18.73 -3.01 -24.16
CA LYS A 239 -18.94 -3.19 -25.60
C LYS A 239 -17.98 -4.20 -26.24
N ASP A 240 -16.73 -4.28 -25.77
CA ASP A 240 -15.73 -5.20 -26.31
C ASP A 240 -15.96 -6.62 -25.78
N VAL A 241 -16.36 -6.75 -24.51
CA VAL A 241 -16.82 -8.03 -23.94
C VAL A 241 -18.02 -8.56 -24.71
N GLN A 242 -19.02 -7.71 -24.99
CA GLN A 242 -20.20 -8.08 -25.77
C GLN A 242 -19.84 -8.42 -27.23
N ALA A 243 -18.92 -7.66 -27.85
CA ALA A 243 -18.42 -7.96 -29.18
C ALA A 243 -17.76 -9.34 -29.24
N LEU A 244 -16.94 -9.68 -28.23
CA LEU A 244 -16.32 -11.01 -28.11
C LEU A 244 -17.37 -12.11 -27.95
N GLN A 245 -18.35 -11.94 -27.05
CA GLN A 245 -19.44 -12.91 -26.83
C GLN A 245 -20.28 -13.14 -28.10
N SER A 246 -20.46 -12.10 -28.91
CA SER A 246 -21.16 -12.20 -30.20
C SER A 246 -20.29 -12.69 -31.37
N GLY A 247 -19.00 -12.98 -31.13
CA GLY A 247 -18.05 -13.42 -32.17
C GLY A 247 -17.60 -12.32 -33.14
N LYS A 248 -17.89 -11.04 -32.86
CA LYS A 248 -17.50 -9.90 -33.71
C LYS A 248 -16.00 -9.57 -33.63
N ILE A 249 -15.37 -9.94 -32.52
CA ILE A 249 -13.92 -9.84 -32.34
C ILE A 249 -13.38 -11.17 -31.84
N SER A 250 -12.15 -11.50 -32.20
CA SER A 250 -11.47 -12.69 -31.68
C SER A 250 -11.01 -12.48 -30.23
N ARG A 251 -10.63 -13.58 -29.59
CA ARG A 251 -10.07 -13.55 -28.23
C ARG A 251 -8.78 -12.71 -28.17
N GLU A 252 -7.94 -12.83 -29.18
CA GLU A 252 -6.68 -12.09 -29.33
C GLU A 252 -6.94 -10.60 -29.48
N GLN A 253 -7.90 -10.23 -30.32
CA GLN A 253 -8.32 -8.83 -30.48
C GLN A 253 -8.89 -8.25 -29.18
N ALA A 254 -9.62 -9.05 -28.39
CA ALA A 254 -10.10 -8.61 -27.08
C ALA A 254 -8.95 -8.39 -26.08
N LEU A 255 -7.93 -9.26 -26.07
CA LEU A 255 -6.74 -9.11 -25.22
C LEU A 255 -5.96 -7.82 -25.53
N GLU A 256 -5.89 -7.42 -26.80
CA GLU A 256 -5.24 -6.16 -27.23
C GLU A 256 -6.04 -4.92 -26.80
N ARG A 257 -7.35 -5.04 -26.63
CA ARG A 257 -8.22 -3.96 -26.14
C ARG A 257 -8.19 -3.79 -24.62
N ILE A 258 -7.59 -4.72 -23.88
CA ILE A 258 -7.40 -4.58 -22.43
C ILE A 258 -6.34 -3.50 -22.18
N LYS A 259 -6.74 -2.42 -21.52
CA LYS A 259 -5.79 -1.41 -21.05
C LYS A 259 -5.15 -1.90 -19.75
N ILE A 260 -3.83 -2.09 -19.78
CA ILE A 260 -3.04 -2.54 -18.64
C ILE A 260 -2.31 -1.33 -18.08
N ASN A 261 -2.42 -1.09 -16.78
CA ASN A 261 -1.63 -0.09 -16.09
C ASN A 261 -0.73 -0.78 -15.06
N ARG A 262 0.58 -0.70 -15.30
CA ARG A 262 1.64 -1.13 -14.38
C ARG A 262 2.29 0.12 -13.81
N ASN A 263 1.97 0.44 -12.56
CA ASN A 263 2.67 1.51 -11.85
C ASN A 263 4.04 1.01 -11.38
N GLU A 264 4.97 0.80 -12.31
CA GLU A 264 6.33 0.37 -11.98
C GLU A 264 7.25 1.54 -11.64
N LYS A 265 6.98 2.77 -12.13
CA LYS A 265 7.99 3.85 -12.07
C LYS A 265 7.51 5.31 -11.98
N GLU A 266 6.22 5.61 -11.97
CA GLU A 266 5.83 7.01 -11.77
C GLU A 266 5.99 7.35 -10.29
N SER A 267 6.97 8.23 -9.99
CA SER A 267 6.94 9.07 -8.80
C SER A 267 5.50 9.52 -8.64
N LYS A 268 4.83 9.10 -7.53
CA LYS A 268 3.41 9.42 -7.25
C LYS A 268 3.11 10.76 -7.88
N LYS A 269 2.34 10.80 -8.99
CA LYS A 269 1.97 12.08 -9.59
C LYS A 269 1.24 12.83 -8.49
N VAL A 270 1.91 13.80 -7.88
CA VAL A 270 1.41 14.42 -6.66
C VAL A 270 0.29 15.34 -7.08
N TYR A 271 -0.93 14.87 -6.94
CA TYR A 271 -2.13 15.66 -7.11
C TYR A 271 -2.25 16.57 -5.87
N LYS A 272 -1.50 17.68 -5.89
CA LYS A 272 -1.39 18.61 -4.75
C LYS A 272 -2.76 19.09 -4.27
N ASP A 273 -3.69 19.26 -5.19
CA ASP A 273 -5.08 19.65 -4.93
C ASP A 273 -5.88 18.54 -4.25
N LEU A 274 -5.70 17.26 -4.63
CA LEU A 274 -6.31 16.12 -3.96
C LEU A 274 -5.74 15.90 -2.55
N GLU A 275 -4.42 16.06 -2.37
CA GLU A 275 -3.78 16.01 -1.05
C GLU A 275 -4.23 17.18 -0.15
N LEU A 276 -4.41 18.37 -0.72
CA LEU A 276 -4.99 19.51 -0.01
C LEU A 276 -6.44 19.24 0.40
N PHE A 277 -7.27 18.77 -0.53
CA PHE A 277 -8.66 18.42 -0.21
C PHE A 277 -8.72 17.33 0.86
N LYS A 278 -7.89 16.29 0.76
CA LYS A 278 -7.74 15.27 1.80
C LYS A 278 -7.42 15.89 3.16
N SER A 279 -6.40 16.74 3.24
CA SER A 279 -5.95 17.31 4.53
C SER A 279 -7.01 18.22 5.18
N ILE A 280 -7.77 18.96 4.36
CA ILE A 280 -8.92 19.74 4.82
C ILE A 280 -9.97 18.82 5.45
N ILE A 281 -10.35 17.75 4.77
CA ILE A 281 -11.38 16.83 5.26
C ILE A 281 -10.88 16.06 6.49
N ASP A 282 -9.63 15.62 6.52
CA ASP A 282 -9.00 14.98 7.69
C ASP A 282 -9.11 15.88 8.93
N ARG A 283 -8.89 17.20 8.75
CA ARG A 283 -9.03 18.17 9.84
C ARG A 283 -10.48 18.41 10.23
N LEU A 284 -11.39 18.60 9.28
CA LEU A 284 -12.82 18.85 9.59
C LEU A 284 -13.47 17.70 10.34
N TYR A 285 -13.03 16.47 10.07
CA TYR A 285 -13.50 15.26 10.72
C TYR A 285 -12.54 14.78 11.82
N SER A 286 -11.63 15.62 12.32
CA SER A 286 -10.83 15.26 13.49
C SER A 286 -11.69 15.26 14.75
N ARG A 287 -11.28 14.50 15.77
CA ARG A 287 -12.07 14.28 17.00
C ARG A 287 -12.48 15.58 17.72
N ASP A 288 -11.65 16.61 17.64
CA ASP A 288 -11.84 17.91 18.30
C ASP A 288 -12.69 18.90 17.50
N LEU A 289 -12.83 18.72 16.18
CA LEU A 289 -13.61 19.62 15.32
C LEU A 289 -14.93 19.00 14.84
N ALA A 290 -14.99 17.69 14.73
CA ALA A 290 -16.19 17.00 14.29
C ALA A 290 -17.33 17.19 15.29
N GLU A 291 -18.48 17.61 14.79
CA GLU A 291 -19.69 17.73 15.62
C GLU A 291 -20.48 16.43 15.72
N THR A 292 -20.32 15.50 14.78
CA THR A 292 -21.15 14.29 14.69
C THR A 292 -20.28 13.04 14.76
N TYR A 293 -19.82 12.56 13.61
CA TYR A 293 -18.87 11.46 13.49
C TYR A 293 -17.50 12.02 13.16
N TYR A 294 -16.44 11.43 13.68
CA TYR A 294 -15.06 11.80 13.38
C TYR A 294 -14.34 10.66 12.63
N SER A 295 -13.31 10.99 11.87
CA SER A 295 -12.47 10.02 11.17
C SER A 295 -11.58 9.25 12.16
N TYR A 296 -11.53 7.93 12.01
CA TYR A 296 -10.61 7.03 12.69
C TYR A 296 -9.52 6.61 11.71
N GLY A 297 -8.31 7.12 11.94
CA GLY A 297 -7.19 6.99 11.02
C GLY A 297 -7.19 8.07 9.95
N ASN A 298 -6.21 7.99 9.05
CA ASN A 298 -6.05 8.95 7.97
C ASN A 298 -7.03 8.64 6.84
N ILE A 299 -7.60 9.68 6.24
CA ILE A 299 -8.36 9.53 5.00
C ILE A 299 -7.38 9.16 3.89
N GLU A 300 -7.67 8.07 3.20
CA GLU A 300 -6.90 7.65 2.02
C GLU A 300 -7.65 8.05 0.76
N PHE A 301 -6.93 8.25 -0.34
CA PHE A 301 -7.57 8.40 -1.64
C PHE A 301 -6.85 7.66 -2.76
N GLU A 302 -7.61 7.35 -3.79
CA GLU A 302 -7.16 6.70 -5.00
C GLU A 302 -7.69 7.46 -6.22
N LYS A 303 -6.80 7.89 -7.10
CA LYS A 303 -7.16 8.47 -8.40
C LYS A 303 -7.23 7.35 -9.44
N LEU A 304 -8.34 7.29 -10.17
CA LEU A 304 -8.59 6.33 -11.24
C LEU A 304 -8.92 7.10 -12.52
N ASP A 305 -8.16 6.84 -13.58
CA ASP A 305 -8.32 7.53 -14.86
C ASP A 305 -9.74 7.38 -15.42
N GLY A 306 -10.35 8.51 -15.77
CA GLY A 306 -11.70 8.58 -16.32
C GLY A 306 -12.81 8.34 -15.29
N LEU A 307 -12.48 7.98 -14.04
CA LEU A 307 -13.44 8.00 -12.93
C LEU A 307 -13.31 9.27 -12.12
N GLY A 308 -12.07 9.64 -11.81
CA GLY A 308 -11.73 10.73 -10.91
C GLY A 308 -11.03 10.25 -9.63
N ALA A 309 -11.44 10.75 -8.47
CA ALA A 309 -10.78 10.47 -7.19
C ALA A 309 -11.75 9.87 -6.17
N MET A 310 -11.34 8.79 -5.53
CA MET A 310 -12.10 8.07 -4.51
C MET A 310 -11.44 8.26 -3.15
N PHE A 311 -12.16 8.82 -2.19
CA PHE A 311 -11.72 9.03 -0.81
C PHE A 311 -12.37 7.99 0.09
N PHE A 312 -11.60 7.46 1.04
CA PHE A 312 -12.04 6.43 1.98
C PHE A 312 -11.85 6.92 3.40
N MET A 313 -12.94 6.93 4.17
CA MET A 313 -12.96 7.39 5.55
C MET A 313 -13.63 6.35 6.44
N ASN A 314 -12.98 5.96 7.53
CA ASN A 314 -13.62 5.18 8.59
C ASN A 314 -14.13 6.14 9.65
N THR A 315 -15.42 6.13 9.95
CA THR A 315 -16.01 7.07 10.89
C THR A 315 -16.41 6.42 12.19
N VAL A 316 -16.11 7.10 13.29
CA VAL A 316 -16.45 6.70 14.66
C VAL A 316 -17.29 7.79 15.30
N SER A 317 -18.41 7.43 15.91
CA SER A 317 -19.20 8.32 16.76
C SER A 317 -19.02 8.00 18.25
N SER A 318 -18.78 6.75 18.60
CA SER A 318 -18.75 6.27 19.99
C SER A 318 -17.56 5.37 20.27
N LEU A 319 -17.05 5.44 21.51
CA LEU A 319 -15.98 4.60 22.03
C LEU A 319 -16.50 3.80 23.24
N LYS A 320 -16.19 2.50 23.30
CA LYS A 320 -16.48 1.67 24.46
C LYS A 320 -15.41 1.89 25.53
N GLN A 321 -15.83 2.16 26.75
CA GLN A 321 -14.98 2.36 27.91
C GLN A 321 -14.74 1.02 28.64
N SER A 322 -13.78 1.00 29.57
CA SER A 322 -13.38 -0.21 30.31
C SER A 322 -14.49 -0.75 31.23
N ASP A 323 -15.39 0.11 31.69
CA ASP A 323 -16.57 -0.23 32.49
C ASP A 323 -17.72 -0.82 31.64
N GLY A 324 -17.52 -0.94 30.32
CA GLY A 324 -18.53 -1.42 29.38
C GLY A 324 -19.50 -0.34 28.90
N MET A 325 -19.41 0.88 29.42
CA MET A 325 -20.22 2.02 29.01
C MET A 325 -19.66 2.67 27.75
N TRP A 326 -20.46 3.53 27.12
CA TRP A 326 -20.08 4.22 25.90
C TRP A 326 -19.88 5.72 26.13
N LYS A 327 -18.91 6.27 25.42
CA LYS A 327 -18.67 7.72 25.29
C LYS A 327 -18.82 8.15 23.84
N ILE A 328 -19.46 9.29 23.60
CA ILE A 328 -19.55 9.98 22.30
C ILE A 328 -18.75 11.28 22.42
N PRO A 329 -17.46 11.28 22.03
CA PRO A 329 -16.56 12.41 22.26
C PRO A 329 -17.02 13.72 21.64
N THR A 330 -17.61 13.66 20.44
CA THR A 330 -18.06 14.84 19.67
C THR A 330 -19.24 15.57 20.31
N GLN A 331 -19.90 14.93 21.28
CA GLN A 331 -21.05 15.48 22.02
C GLN A 331 -20.73 15.68 23.51
N ASP A 332 -19.50 15.37 23.93
CA ASP A 332 -19.07 15.32 25.34
C ASP A 332 -20.04 14.54 26.26
N LYS A 333 -20.60 13.43 25.75
CA LYS A 333 -21.49 12.55 26.50
C LYS A 333 -20.80 11.23 26.82
N GLY A 334 -20.79 10.83 28.09
CA GLY A 334 -20.20 9.57 28.58
C GLY A 334 -21.18 8.81 29.47
N GLY A 335 -20.79 7.60 29.89
CA GLY A 335 -21.63 6.78 30.77
C GLY A 335 -22.93 6.34 30.10
N LEU A 336 -22.94 6.19 28.77
CA LEU A 336 -24.11 5.75 28.03
C LEU A 336 -24.19 4.21 28.00
N ASN A 337 -25.37 3.66 28.24
CA ASN A 337 -25.61 2.25 27.92
C ASN A 337 -25.74 2.07 26.40
N GLN A 338 -25.91 0.82 25.93
CA GLN A 338 -26.00 0.51 24.51
C GLN A 338 -27.18 1.23 23.83
N GLU A 339 -28.36 1.22 24.45
CA GLU A 339 -29.60 1.79 23.89
C GLU A 339 -29.51 3.32 23.73
N ALA A 340 -29.07 4.03 24.78
CA ALA A 340 -28.88 5.48 24.75
C ALA A 340 -27.78 5.89 23.75
N ARG A 341 -26.74 5.06 23.62
CA ARG A 341 -25.72 5.24 22.59
C ARG A 341 -26.34 5.11 21.20
N ASP A 342 -27.10 4.06 20.95
CA ASP A 342 -27.66 3.76 19.62
C ASP A 342 -28.67 4.81 19.17
N GLU A 343 -29.53 5.29 20.08
CA GLU A 343 -30.47 6.39 19.82
C GLU A 343 -29.73 7.67 19.42
N LEU A 344 -28.68 8.04 20.17
CA LEU A 344 -27.90 9.24 19.90
C LEU A 344 -27.08 9.12 18.60
N VAL A 345 -26.48 7.96 18.33
CA VAL A 345 -25.75 7.71 17.08
C VAL A 345 -26.69 7.81 15.87
N LYS A 346 -27.91 7.26 15.98
CA LYS A 346 -28.96 7.36 14.97
C LYS A 346 -29.38 8.80 14.72
N SER A 347 -29.55 9.61 15.77
CA SER A 347 -29.93 11.03 15.62
C SER A 347 -28.83 11.89 14.99
N LEU A 348 -27.55 11.52 15.16
CA LEU A 348 -26.42 12.24 14.58
C LEU A 348 -26.23 11.97 13.07
N TYR A 349 -26.71 10.84 12.55
CA TYR A 349 -26.44 10.42 11.17
C TYR A 349 -26.97 11.40 10.10
N PRO A 350 -28.22 11.91 10.16
CA PRO A 350 -28.69 12.86 9.15
C PRO A 350 -27.87 14.15 9.11
N LYS A 351 -27.43 14.63 10.28
CA LYS A 351 -26.57 15.82 10.39
C LYS A 351 -25.19 15.54 9.78
N PHE A 352 -24.60 14.37 10.05
CA PHE A 352 -23.35 13.94 9.44
C PHE A 352 -23.43 13.89 7.91
N GLU A 353 -24.45 13.24 7.35
CA GLU A 353 -24.61 13.11 5.90
C GLU A 353 -24.71 14.50 5.24
N GLN A 354 -25.49 15.41 5.84
CA GLN A 354 -25.62 16.78 5.35
C GLN A 354 -24.31 17.56 5.45
N GLN A 355 -23.61 17.50 6.57
CA GLN A 355 -22.30 18.15 6.74
C GLN A 355 -21.28 17.62 5.71
N LEU A 356 -21.30 16.32 5.43
CA LEU A 356 -20.40 15.73 4.43
C LEU A 356 -20.73 16.19 3.01
N LYS A 357 -22.01 16.34 2.64
CA LYS A 357 -22.42 16.93 1.37
C LYS A 357 -21.94 18.38 1.24
N GLU A 358 -22.13 19.18 2.29
CA GLU A 358 -21.71 20.57 2.30
C GLU A 358 -20.20 20.72 2.19
N ASN A 359 -19.45 19.95 2.97
CA ASN A 359 -17.99 19.97 2.94
C ASN A 359 -17.45 19.46 1.58
N LEU A 360 -18.11 18.47 0.97
CA LEU A 360 -17.74 17.99 -0.35
C LEU A 360 -17.91 19.07 -1.43
N VAL A 361 -18.96 19.90 -1.36
CA VAL A 361 -19.17 21.01 -2.30
C VAL A 361 -18.22 22.18 -2.00
N GLU A 362 -18.17 22.61 -0.74
CA GLU A 362 -17.42 23.79 -0.30
C GLU A 362 -15.91 23.64 -0.52
N TYR A 363 -15.38 22.45 -0.21
CA TYR A 363 -13.95 22.17 -0.32
C TYR A 363 -13.60 21.36 -1.56
N GLY A 364 -14.51 20.55 -2.11
CA GLY A 364 -14.25 19.79 -3.33
C GLY A 364 -13.96 20.67 -4.54
N ARG A 365 -14.45 21.92 -4.56
CA ARG A 365 -14.11 22.91 -5.60
C ARG A 365 -12.61 23.24 -5.71
N THR A 366 -11.81 22.94 -4.69
CA THR A 366 -10.35 23.12 -4.76
C THR A 366 -9.67 22.07 -5.63
N VAL A 367 -10.37 20.97 -5.95
CA VAL A 367 -9.86 19.90 -6.80
C VAL A 367 -10.05 20.27 -8.28
N THR A 368 -8.95 20.68 -8.92
CA THR A 368 -8.94 21.15 -10.31
C THR A 368 -8.23 20.19 -11.27
N SER A 369 -7.58 19.15 -10.74
CA SER A 369 -6.87 18.13 -11.53
C SER A 369 -7.77 17.08 -12.16
N LEU A 370 -9.08 17.12 -11.92
CA LEU A 370 -10.07 16.19 -12.47
C LEU A 370 -10.65 16.74 -13.78
N ASN A 371 -10.89 15.86 -14.75
CA ASN A 371 -11.61 16.20 -15.96
C ASN A 371 -13.10 16.46 -15.66
N SER A 372 -13.81 17.13 -16.57
CA SER A 372 -15.20 17.56 -16.33
C SER A 372 -16.20 16.41 -16.11
N ASP A 373 -15.93 15.25 -16.70
CA ASP A 373 -16.68 14.01 -16.59
C ASP A 373 -16.28 13.15 -15.37
N GLU A 374 -15.06 13.36 -14.86
CA GLU A 374 -14.58 12.72 -13.64
C GLU A 374 -15.31 13.24 -12.39
N ARG A 375 -15.25 12.45 -11.33
CA ARG A 375 -16.00 12.63 -10.09
C ARG A 375 -15.10 12.59 -8.86
N ILE A 376 -15.51 13.32 -7.82
CA ILE A 376 -15.07 13.02 -6.46
C ILE A 376 -16.08 12.04 -5.88
N ILE A 377 -15.58 10.90 -5.41
CA ILE A 377 -16.38 9.86 -4.74
C ILE A 377 -15.87 9.73 -3.33
N PHE A 378 -16.73 9.98 -2.36
CA PHE A 378 -16.39 9.93 -0.94
C PHE A 378 -17.10 8.75 -0.29
N ASN A 379 -16.35 7.75 0.16
CA ASN A 379 -16.87 6.56 0.81
C ASN A 379 -16.59 6.63 2.32
N ALA A 380 -17.64 6.77 3.11
CA ALA A 380 -17.56 6.79 4.56
C ALA A 380 -18.15 5.51 5.16
N LYS A 381 -17.32 4.72 5.84
CA LYS A 381 -17.76 3.58 6.66
C LYS A 381 -18.29 4.10 7.98
N ILE A 382 -19.53 3.77 8.31
CA ILE A 382 -20.23 4.25 9.50
C ILE A 382 -19.96 3.30 10.66
N THR A 383 -19.91 3.86 11.87
CA THR A 383 -19.76 3.07 13.10
C THR A 383 -20.84 2.00 13.20
N LYS A 384 -20.48 0.83 13.73
CA LYS A 384 -21.44 -0.26 13.94
C LYS A 384 -22.59 0.21 14.85
N CYS A 385 -23.83 -0.04 14.47
CA CYS A 385 -25.03 0.38 15.21
C CYS A 385 -26.19 -0.58 14.90
N GLU A 386 -26.30 -1.67 15.66
CA GLU A 386 -27.25 -2.75 15.39
C GLU A 386 -28.70 -2.27 15.59
N GLY A 387 -29.56 -2.48 14.60
CA GLY A 387 -30.96 -2.08 14.65
C GLY A 387 -31.21 -0.56 14.54
N CYS A 388 -30.17 0.24 14.32
CA CYS A 388 -30.30 1.69 14.21
C CYS A 388 -30.96 2.11 12.89
N GLY A 389 -30.98 1.24 11.87
CA GLY A 389 -31.54 1.53 10.56
C GLY A 389 -30.70 2.53 9.73
N ILE A 390 -29.50 2.86 10.21
CA ILE A 390 -28.49 3.64 9.49
C ILE A 390 -27.65 2.71 8.60
N PRO A 391 -27.12 3.19 7.47
CA PRO A 391 -26.33 2.34 6.59
C PRO A 391 -24.95 2.01 7.20
N LYS A 392 -24.39 0.84 6.84
CA LYS A 392 -22.99 0.46 7.16
C LYS A 392 -21.97 1.39 6.51
N ASN A 393 -22.31 1.94 5.37
CA ASN A 393 -21.47 2.82 4.58
C ASN A 393 -22.34 3.78 3.78
N VAL A 394 -21.87 5.01 3.58
CA VAL A 394 -22.48 6.00 2.69
C VAL A 394 -21.45 6.42 1.65
N GLU A 395 -21.87 6.46 0.39
CA GLU A 395 -21.06 6.94 -0.72
C GLU A 395 -21.71 8.19 -1.30
N LEU A 396 -20.94 9.27 -1.38
CA LEU A 396 -21.34 10.52 -2.01
C LEU A 396 -20.52 10.72 -3.28
N SER A 397 -21.16 11.06 -4.39
CA SER A 397 -20.48 11.29 -5.67
C SER A 397 -20.95 12.60 -6.30
N ILE A 398 -19.99 13.44 -6.71
CA ILE A 398 -20.24 14.69 -7.43
C ILE A 398 -19.28 14.80 -8.63
N LYS A 399 -19.77 15.32 -9.76
CA LYS A 399 -18.92 15.56 -10.94
C LYS A 399 -18.03 16.78 -10.73
N ALA A 400 -16.83 16.75 -11.27
CA ALA A 400 -15.93 17.89 -11.25
C ALA A 400 -16.52 19.09 -12.02
N SER A 401 -17.29 18.85 -13.09
CA SER A 401 -18.05 19.91 -13.79
C SER A 401 -19.05 20.63 -12.89
N ASP A 402 -19.76 19.92 -12.01
CA ASP A 402 -20.71 20.53 -11.08
C ASP A 402 -19.99 21.40 -10.04
N LEU A 403 -18.84 20.93 -9.54
CA LEU A 403 -17.98 21.70 -8.63
C LEU A 403 -17.39 22.94 -9.32
N ALA A 404 -17.02 22.85 -10.59
CA ALA A 404 -16.53 23.99 -11.38
C ALA A 404 -17.64 25.02 -11.64
N ASP A 405 -18.86 24.57 -11.94
CA ASP A 405 -20.01 25.45 -12.09
C ASP A 405 -20.37 26.15 -10.77
N PHE A 406 -20.27 25.46 -9.63
CA PHE A 406 -20.42 26.08 -8.31
C PHE A 406 -19.32 27.11 -8.05
N ASN A 407 -18.05 26.77 -8.30
CA ASN A 407 -16.92 27.67 -8.08
C ASN A 407 -17.00 28.94 -8.94
N SER A 408 -17.59 28.85 -10.13
CA SER A 408 -17.81 30.00 -11.02
C SER A 408 -19.11 30.78 -10.73
N GLY A 409 -19.89 30.35 -9.73
CA GLY A 409 -21.15 30.98 -9.35
C GLY A 409 -22.32 30.74 -10.32
N LYS A 410 -22.17 29.81 -11.27
CA LYS A 410 -23.26 29.44 -12.20
C LYS A 410 -24.39 28.69 -11.51
N ILE A 411 -24.07 27.97 -10.44
CA ILE A 411 -25.04 27.30 -9.58
C ILE A 411 -24.80 27.69 -8.13
N SER A 412 -25.87 27.71 -7.34
CA SER A 412 -25.84 27.90 -5.88
C SER A 412 -25.30 26.66 -5.15
N LYS A 413 -24.96 26.83 -3.87
CA LYS A 413 -24.52 25.72 -2.99
C LYS A 413 -25.60 24.65 -2.89
N GLU A 414 -26.87 25.05 -2.76
CA GLU A 414 -28.02 24.16 -2.64
C GLU A 414 -28.23 23.35 -3.92
N GLN A 415 -28.08 24.00 -5.08
CA GLN A 415 -28.11 23.32 -6.37
C GLN A 415 -26.96 22.32 -6.51
N ALA A 416 -25.74 22.68 -6.12
CA ALA A 416 -24.60 21.77 -6.15
C ALA A 416 -24.80 20.56 -5.22
N ILE A 417 -25.30 20.77 -4.00
CA ILE A 417 -25.65 19.70 -3.05
C ILE A 417 -26.70 18.75 -3.63
N SER A 418 -27.73 19.30 -4.31
CA SER A 418 -28.77 18.48 -4.94
C SER A 418 -28.27 17.60 -6.09
N ARG A 419 -27.11 17.94 -6.68
CA ARG A 419 -26.45 17.14 -7.72
C ARG A 419 -25.58 16.02 -7.15
N ILE A 420 -25.35 15.99 -5.84
CA ILE A 420 -24.62 14.90 -5.19
C ILE A 420 -25.47 13.63 -5.24
N LYS A 421 -24.95 12.59 -5.89
CA LYS A 421 -25.54 11.26 -5.83
C LYS A 421 -25.17 10.61 -4.50
N VAL A 422 -26.18 10.14 -3.78
CA VAL A 422 -26.02 9.41 -2.51
C VAL A 422 -26.34 7.93 -2.72
N THR A 423 -25.41 7.06 -2.40
CA THR A 423 -25.61 5.61 -2.38
C THR A 423 -25.41 5.11 -0.96
N GLN A 424 -26.43 4.49 -0.38
CA GLN A 424 -26.39 3.93 0.97
C GLN A 424 -26.16 2.41 0.91
N GLY A 425 -25.28 1.92 1.77
CA GLY A 425 -25.07 0.49 1.96
C GLY A 425 -26.21 -0.18 2.72
N GLU A 426 -26.03 -1.47 3.04
CA GLU A 426 -26.95 -2.23 3.87
C GLU A 426 -27.23 -1.50 5.19
N LYS A 427 -28.50 -1.45 5.59
CA LYS A 427 -28.88 -0.92 6.91
C LYS A 427 -28.45 -1.88 8.00
N GLN A 428 -28.05 -1.31 9.13
CA GLN A 428 -27.63 -2.02 10.33
C GLN A 428 -28.75 -2.21 11.33
#